data_AF-A0A950A6X5-F1
#
_entry.id   AF-A0A950A6X5-F1
#
_cell.length_a   1.000
_cell.length_b   1.000
_cell.length_c   1.000
_cell.angle_alpha   90.00
_cell.angle_beta   90.00
_cell.angle_gamma   90.00
#
_symmetry.space_group_name_H-M   'P 1'
#
loop_
_entity.id
_entity.type
_entity.pdbx_description
1 polymer ?
#
loop_
_entity_poly.entity_id
_entity_poly.type
_entity_poly.pdbx_seq_one_letter_code
_entity_poly.pdbx_strand_id
1 'polypeptide(L)'
;MTTMLISPRPAAASAGLTVLVQTWDPKSPDLHPVNQAFDDPTFFDKAVNQAWALGKAQICTQLESDLGKPNVIASGFSLYNMSCTMASSVQVSIVGPATKSKVTMQFVATGNEFDASSTQPYVGSWGDPAFSVTYDMTANVTLNPLPQPQVTNLTVTVSNANVQTKNTIADVLKALDGFFGTGFLTKAQQSIDTTKKLDPSVINGLLAGVQTPLSQANQFGYIALWHHNDRIVVDLAPVLPDTPRPASISGVITWAKSGISISDCSKIQLSNTVQLGPDPLTLLPSSFGAAPTDTFGSQTVSSGAPQDMGDHYQCQYTYSSLPNTLPNTVAGTASGTTGQKNTPILLSYLKVKPSNWNGT
;
A
#
# COMPACT_ATOMS: atom_id res chain seq x y z
N MET A 1 -35.80 23.78 8.50
CA MET A 1 -34.44 24.19 8.12
C MET A 1 -33.47 23.39 8.95
N THR A 2 -32.89 22.35 8.37
CA THR A 2 -31.93 21.47 9.03
C THR A 2 -30.55 22.07 8.80
N THR A 3 -29.98 22.68 9.83
CA THR A 3 -28.61 23.18 9.83
C THR A 3 -27.68 21.98 9.66
N MET A 4 -27.11 21.78 8.47
CA MET A 4 -25.97 20.89 8.30
C MET A 4 -24.80 21.50 9.05
N LEU A 5 -24.44 20.86 10.17
CA LEU A 5 -23.20 21.15 10.88
C LEU A 5 -22.04 20.76 9.96
N ILE A 6 -21.30 21.78 9.51
CA ILE A 6 -19.99 21.60 8.89
C ILE A 6 -19.13 20.89 9.93
N SER A 7 -18.80 19.63 9.67
CA SER A 7 -17.89 18.86 10.52
C SER A 7 -16.55 19.61 10.61
N PRO A 8 -15.92 19.72 11.78
CA PRO A 8 -14.63 20.38 11.91
C PRO A 8 -13.63 19.72 10.96
N ARG A 9 -13.03 20.53 10.08
CA ARG A 9 -11.96 20.11 9.17
C ARG A 9 -10.87 19.40 9.99
N PRO A 10 -10.56 18.11 9.72
CA PRO A 10 -9.45 17.47 10.42
C PRO A 10 -8.18 18.30 10.21
N ALA A 11 -7.39 18.45 11.28
CA ALA A 11 -6.07 19.08 11.23
C ALA A 11 -5.29 18.52 10.04
N ALA A 12 -4.55 19.39 9.32
CA ALA A 12 -3.89 19.03 8.08
C ALA A 12 -3.15 17.69 8.22
N ALA A 13 -3.71 16.64 7.62
CA ALA A 13 -3.04 15.35 7.52
C ALA A 13 -1.76 15.58 6.69
N SER A 14 -0.69 14.94 7.11
CA SER A 14 0.64 15.04 6.49
C SER A 14 1.09 13.62 6.16
N ALA A 15 1.34 13.31 4.88
CA ALA A 15 1.72 11.95 4.49
C ALA A 15 3.25 11.77 4.55
N GLY A 16 3.66 11.01 5.56
CA GLY A 16 5.05 10.65 5.79
C GLY A 16 5.46 9.28 5.26
N LEU A 17 6.76 9.01 5.31
CA LEU A 17 7.36 7.70 5.07
C LEU A 17 8.27 7.33 6.24
N THR A 18 8.04 6.14 6.78
CA THR A 18 8.96 5.49 7.73
C THR A 18 9.42 4.17 7.11
N VAL A 19 10.74 3.95 7.09
CA VAL A 19 11.32 2.67 6.66
C VAL A 19 12.02 2.04 7.84
N LEU A 20 11.58 0.83 8.17
CA LEU A 20 12.11 -0.02 9.21
C LEU A 20 12.90 -1.14 8.55
N VAL A 21 14.01 -1.51 9.19
CA VAL A 21 14.84 -2.63 8.80
C VAL A 21 14.98 -3.52 10.01
N GLN A 22 14.40 -4.71 9.92
CA GLN A 22 14.64 -5.80 10.84
C GLN A 22 15.94 -6.50 10.45
N THR A 23 16.96 -6.40 11.30
CA THR A 23 18.11 -7.30 11.15
C THR A 23 17.69 -8.68 11.60
N TRP A 24 17.86 -9.70 10.78
CA TRP A 24 17.47 -11.07 11.12
C TRP A 24 18.56 -12.06 10.72
N ASP A 25 18.88 -12.97 11.63
CA ASP A 25 19.79 -14.09 11.40
C ASP A 25 18.98 -15.39 11.49
N PRO A 26 18.92 -16.22 10.43
CA PRO A 26 18.24 -17.50 10.48
C PRO A 26 18.74 -18.42 11.58
N LYS A 27 19.99 -18.29 12.04
CA LYS A 27 20.56 -19.11 13.12
C LYS A 27 20.11 -18.68 14.51
N SER A 28 19.60 -17.45 14.64
CA SER A 28 19.05 -16.90 15.87
C SER A 28 17.68 -16.26 15.57
N PRO A 29 16.69 -17.05 15.13
CA PRO A 29 15.46 -16.55 14.51
C PRO A 29 14.63 -15.66 15.44
N ASP A 30 14.75 -15.86 16.76
CA ASP A 30 14.06 -15.09 17.79
C ASP A 30 14.65 -13.67 17.98
N LEU A 31 15.82 -13.39 17.40
CA LEU A 31 16.48 -12.08 17.48
C LEU A 31 16.27 -11.31 16.17
N HIS A 32 15.34 -10.36 16.22
CA HIS A 32 15.07 -9.46 15.10
C HIS A 32 14.99 -7.99 15.51
N PRO A 33 16.14 -7.34 15.84
CA PRO A 33 16.16 -5.91 16.16
C PRO A 33 15.56 -5.09 15.01
N VAL A 34 14.66 -4.18 15.37
CA VAL A 34 14.04 -3.23 14.44
C VAL A 34 14.82 -1.92 14.48
N ASN A 35 15.42 -1.53 13.36
CA ASN A 35 16.09 -0.26 13.19
C ASN A 35 15.29 0.65 12.26
N GLN A 36 15.17 1.93 12.62
CA GLN A 36 14.55 2.92 11.75
C GLN A 36 15.60 3.46 10.77
N ALA A 37 15.53 3.00 9.52
CA ALA A 37 16.46 3.38 8.47
C ALA A 37 16.12 4.74 7.83
N PHE A 38 14.83 5.09 7.82
CA PHE A 38 14.35 6.35 7.30
C PHE A 38 13.13 6.84 8.06
N ASP A 39 13.06 8.15 8.28
CA ASP A 39 11.88 8.81 8.82
C ASP A 39 11.74 10.24 8.30
N ASP A 40 10.72 10.48 7.50
CA ASP A 40 10.31 11.84 7.16
C ASP A 40 8.79 11.94 7.22
N PRO A 41 8.22 12.65 8.23
CA PRO A 41 6.78 12.79 8.37
C PRO A 41 6.12 13.57 7.23
N THR A 42 6.91 14.27 6.41
CA THR A 42 6.46 15.15 5.33
C THR A 42 6.93 14.68 3.96
N PHE A 43 7.39 13.43 3.86
CA PHE A 43 8.07 12.91 2.68
C PHE A 43 7.26 13.12 1.39
N PHE A 44 6.00 12.69 1.40
CA PHE A 44 5.14 12.82 0.23
C PHE A 44 4.62 14.26 0.07
N ASP A 45 4.33 14.94 1.18
CA ASP A 45 3.85 16.32 1.17
C ASP A 45 4.79 17.25 0.42
N LYS A 46 6.10 17.14 0.65
CA LYS A 46 7.12 17.96 -0.02
C LYS A 46 7.08 17.79 -1.53
N ALA A 47 7.13 16.53 -2.01
CA ALA A 47 7.13 16.23 -3.44
C ALA A 47 5.84 16.69 -4.12
N VAL A 48 4.70 16.46 -3.48
CA VAL A 48 3.38 16.82 -4.02
C VAL A 48 3.16 18.33 -4.02
N ASN A 49 3.47 19.03 -2.93
CA ASN A 49 3.34 20.48 -2.87
C ASN A 49 4.31 21.18 -3.83
N GLN A 50 5.49 20.62 -4.05
CA GLN A 50 6.41 21.12 -5.07
C GLN A 50 5.86 20.90 -6.49
N ALA A 51 5.30 19.72 -6.80
CA ALA A 51 4.63 19.48 -8.07
C ALA A 51 3.46 20.45 -8.29
N TRP A 52 2.65 20.68 -7.25
CA TRP A 52 1.56 21.66 -7.27
C TRP A 52 2.06 23.08 -7.54
N ALA A 53 3.11 23.52 -6.84
CA ALA A 53 3.71 24.83 -7.03
C ALA A 53 4.22 25.05 -8.47
N LEU A 54 4.79 24.01 -9.08
CA LEU A 54 5.26 24.04 -10.46
C LEU A 54 4.10 24.09 -11.48
N GLY A 55 3.00 23.38 -11.20
CA GLY A 55 1.89 23.23 -12.15
C GLY A 55 0.81 24.31 -12.07
N LYS A 56 0.51 24.85 -10.89
CA LYS A 56 -0.69 25.66 -10.67
C LYS A 56 -0.81 26.91 -11.56
N ALA A 57 0.30 27.60 -11.80
CA ALA A 57 0.31 28.77 -12.68
C ALA A 57 0.01 28.40 -14.15
N GLN A 58 0.52 27.26 -14.62
CA GLN A 58 0.31 26.78 -15.98
C GLN A 58 -1.12 26.28 -16.17
N ILE A 59 -1.71 25.65 -15.15
CA ILE A 59 -3.13 25.27 -15.16
C ILE A 59 -4.00 26.53 -15.28
N CYS A 60 -3.70 27.59 -14.52
CA CYS A 60 -4.41 28.86 -14.64
C CYS A 60 -4.29 29.48 -16.03
N THR A 61 -3.07 29.57 -16.58
CA THR A 61 -2.85 30.09 -17.94
C THR A 61 -3.62 29.28 -18.98
N GLN A 62 -3.64 27.95 -18.86
CA GLN A 62 -4.39 27.08 -19.77
C GLN A 62 -5.89 27.28 -19.63
N LEU A 63 -6.40 27.40 -18.40
CA LEU A 63 -7.81 27.64 -18.11
C LEU A 63 -8.27 28.98 -18.70
N GLU A 64 -7.51 30.05 -18.47
CA GLU A 64 -7.76 31.38 -19.04
C GLU A 64 -7.71 31.35 -20.57
N SER A 65 -6.75 30.63 -21.16
CA SER A 65 -6.64 30.46 -22.61
C SER A 65 -7.83 29.71 -23.22
N ASP A 66 -8.31 28.66 -22.55
CA ASP A 66 -9.45 27.88 -23.02
C ASP A 66 -10.79 28.60 -22.84
N LEU A 67 -10.95 29.32 -21.74
CA LEU A 67 -12.16 30.08 -21.42
C LEU A 67 -12.22 31.43 -22.15
N GLY A 68 -11.07 32.01 -22.50
CA GLY A 68 -10.97 33.27 -23.25
C GLY A 68 -11.30 33.16 -24.74
N LYS A 69 -11.52 31.96 -25.26
CA LYS A 69 -11.96 31.79 -26.66
C LYS A 69 -13.34 32.43 -26.84
N PRO A 70 -13.60 33.05 -28.00
CA PRO A 70 -14.91 33.65 -28.26
C PRO A 70 -16.00 32.57 -28.32
N ASN A 71 -17.20 32.92 -27.86
CA ASN A 71 -18.39 32.06 -27.92
C ASN A 71 -18.26 30.74 -27.13
N VAL A 72 -17.39 30.67 -26.12
CA VAL A 72 -17.20 29.47 -25.29
C VAL A 72 -18.44 29.12 -24.47
N ILE A 73 -19.20 30.13 -24.05
CA ILE A 73 -20.43 29.95 -23.27
C ILE A 73 -21.62 29.77 -24.19
N ALA A 74 -21.82 30.73 -25.09
CA ALA A 74 -22.84 30.75 -26.11
C ALA A 74 -22.44 31.75 -27.19
N SER A 75 -23.09 31.70 -28.35
CA SER A 75 -22.88 32.68 -29.41
C SER A 75 -23.11 34.11 -28.90
N GLY A 76 -22.11 35.00 -29.07
CA GLY A 76 -22.12 36.38 -28.59
C GLY A 76 -21.56 36.60 -27.17
N PHE A 77 -21.23 35.52 -26.45
CA PHE A 77 -20.68 35.58 -25.09
C PHE A 77 -19.21 35.17 -25.10
N SER A 78 -18.34 36.08 -24.67
CA SER A 78 -16.90 35.86 -24.54
C SER A 78 -16.44 36.32 -23.16
N LEU A 79 -15.48 35.60 -22.57
CA LEU A 79 -14.94 35.95 -21.26
C LEU A 79 -13.77 36.92 -21.38
N TYR A 80 -13.70 37.86 -20.44
CA TYR A 80 -12.63 38.84 -20.33
C TYR A 80 -12.40 39.24 -18.87
N ASN A 81 -11.34 40.01 -18.59
CA ASN A 81 -10.88 40.33 -17.23
C ASN A 81 -10.77 39.07 -16.35
N MET A 82 -10.24 37.99 -16.94
CA MET A 82 -10.14 36.70 -16.27
C MET A 82 -8.99 36.73 -15.26
N SER A 83 -9.21 36.10 -14.11
CA SER A 83 -8.19 35.89 -13.10
C SER A 83 -8.38 34.53 -12.47
N CYS A 84 -7.36 33.68 -12.55
CA CYS A 84 -7.33 32.39 -11.90
C CYS A 84 -6.41 32.43 -10.66
N THR A 85 -6.96 32.09 -9.50
CA THR A 85 -6.22 31.91 -8.25
C THR A 85 -6.32 30.46 -7.81
N MET A 86 -5.17 29.82 -7.60
CA MET A 86 -5.09 28.43 -7.14
C MET A 86 -4.61 28.39 -5.69
N ALA A 87 -5.00 27.33 -4.97
CA ALA A 87 -4.58 27.09 -3.59
C ALA A 87 -3.05 27.25 -3.43
N SER A 88 -2.62 27.81 -2.29
CA SER A 88 -1.18 28.01 -2.03
C SER A 88 -0.44 26.67 -1.88
N SER A 89 -1.10 25.69 -1.25
CA SER A 89 -0.66 24.32 -0.99
C SER A 89 -1.81 23.33 -1.20
N VAL A 90 -1.48 22.03 -1.13
CA VAL A 90 -2.45 20.94 -1.10
C VAL A 90 -2.37 20.20 0.24
N GLN A 91 -3.52 19.73 0.71
CA GLN A 91 -3.61 18.82 1.84
C GLN A 91 -3.41 17.40 1.32
N VAL A 92 -2.58 16.61 2.01
CA VAL A 92 -2.23 15.26 1.58
C VAL A 92 -2.67 14.28 2.65
N SER A 93 -3.35 13.21 2.25
CA SER A 93 -3.82 12.19 3.17
C SER A 93 -3.61 10.80 2.58
N ILE A 94 -3.37 9.82 3.44
CA ILE A 94 -3.34 8.41 3.06
C ILE A 94 -4.79 7.92 3.15
N VAL A 95 -5.31 7.41 2.04
CA VAL A 95 -6.71 6.97 1.94
C VAL A 95 -6.78 5.49 1.64
N GLY A 96 -7.57 4.76 2.43
CA GLY A 96 -7.75 3.32 2.27
C GLY A 96 -6.62 2.47 2.86
N PRO A 97 -6.77 1.13 2.82
CA PRO A 97 -5.78 0.23 3.39
C PRO A 97 -4.51 0.22 2.54
N ALA A 98 -3.36 0.25 3.19
CA ALA A 98 -2.11 -0.08 2.54
C ALA A 98 -2.12 -1.59 2.22
N THR A 99 -1.95 -1.95 0.95
CA THR A 99 -1.82 -3.35 0.51
C THR A 99 -0.35 -3.65 0.29
N LYS A 100 0.05 -4.94 0.16
CA LYS A 100 1.46 -5.35 0.08
C LYS A 100 2.33 -4.60 -0.95
N SER A 101 1.74 -3.99 -1.97
CA SER A 101 2.49 -3.27 -3.00
C SER A 101 1.96 -1.88 -3.33
N LYS A 102 0.82 -1.47 -2.77
CA LYS A 102 0.15 -0.23 -3.17
C LYS A 102 -0.41 0.51 -1.98
N VAL A 103 -0.18 1.82 -1.98
CA VAL A 103 -0.84 2.79 -1.11
C VAL A 103 -1.61 3.77 -1.97
N THR A 104 -2.81 4.10 -1.54
CA THR A 104 -3.60 5.18 -2.14
C THR A 104 -3.50 6.42 -1.26
N MET A 105 -3.25 7.56 -1.88
CA MET A 105 -3.21 8.87 -1.25
C MET A 105 -4.21 9.79 -1.95
N GLN A 106 -4.68 10.80 -1.23
CA GLN A 106 -5.53 11.84 -1.77
C GLN A 106 -4.91 13.20 -1.48
N PHE A 107 -4.82 14.03 -2.52
CA PHE A 107 -4.38 15.41 -2.44
C PHE A 107 -5.56 16.33 -2.71
N VAL A 108 -5.80 17.31 -1.83
CA VAL A 108 -6.92 18.23 -1.95
C VAL A 108 -6.41 19.66 -1.97
N ALA A 109 -6.67 20.36 -3.07
CA ALA A 109 -6.48 21.81 -3.21
C ALA A 109 -7.83 22.49 -3.04
N THR A 110 -8.06 23.11 -1.88
CA THR A 110 -9.26 23.89 -1.57
C THR A 110 -9.00 25.39 -1.72
N GLY A 111 -10.01 26.15 -2.10
CA GLY A 111 -9.91 27.61 -2.22
C GLY A 111 -9.32 28.07 -3.55
N ASN A 112 -9.50 27.26 -4.61
CA ASN A 112 -9.27 27.74 -5.96
C ASN A 112 -10.44 28.63 -6.36
N GLU A 113 -10.15 29.70 -7.10
CA GLU A 113 -11.10 30.71 -7.52
C GLU A 113 -10.81 31.11 -8.96
N PHE A 114 -11.87 31.29 -9.75
CA PHE A 114 -11.80 31.84 -11.10
C PHE A 114 -12.78 32.99 -11.23
N ASP A 115 -12.26 34.16 -11.55
CA ASP A 115 -13.04 35.37 -11.80
C ASP A 115 -13.09 35.68 -13.29
N ALA A 116 -14.25 36.14 -13.78
CA ALA A 116 -14.35 36.67 -15.12
C ALA A 116 -15.55 37.61 -15.29
N SER A 117 -15.43 38.51 -16.27
CA SER A 117 -16.55 39.21 -16.89
C SER A 117 -16.93 38.52 -18.20
N SER A 118 -18.20 38.64 -18.62
CA SER A 118 -18.65 38.11 -19.91
C SER A 118 -19.28 39.20 -20.76
N THR A 119 -18.97 39.26 -22.05
CA THR A 119 -19.72 40.10 -22.99
C THR A 119 -21.14 39.59 -23.13
N GLN A 120 -22.10 40.47 -23.39
CA GLN A 120 -23.45 40.08 -23.78
C GLN A 120 -23.95 40.91 -24.99
N PRO A 121 -24.87 40.36 -25.82
CA PRO A 121 -25.28 41.01 -27.07
C PRO A 121 -26.43 42.03 -26.95
N TYR A 122 -27.00 42.22 -25.77
CA TYR A 122 -28.26 42.96 -25.57
C TYR A 122 -28.07 44.44 -25.23
N VAL A 123 -27.02 44.76 -24.46
CA VAL A 123 -26.69 46.13 -24.03
C VAL A 123 -25.19 46.41 -24.19
N GLY A 124 -24.76 47.65 -23.93
CA GLY A 124 -23.32 47.99 -23.94
C GLY A 124 -22.55 47.34 -22.79
N SER A 125 -21.22 47.52 -22.77
CA SER A 125 -20.32 46.91 -21.77
C SER A 125 -20.64 47.25 -20.31
N TRP A 126 -21.42 48.31 -20.06
CA TRP A 126 -21.93 48.62 -18.72
C TRP A 126 -22.85 47.53 -18.15
N GLY A 127 -23.45 46.71 -19.02
CA GLY A 127 -24.31 45.59 -18.65
C GLY A 127 -23.64 44.23 -18.80
N ASP A 128 -22.31 44.17 -18.83
CA ASP A 128 -21.61 42.90 -18.87
C ASP A 128 -21.63 42.22 -17.48
N PRO A 129 -22.09 40.97 -17.38
CA PRO A 129 -22.11 40.26 -16.11
C PRO A 129 -20.70 39.86 -15.64
N ALA A 130 -20.52 39.80 -14.33
CA ALA A 130 -19.28 39.36 -13.71
C ALA A 130 -19.53 38.24 -12.69
N PHE A 131 -18.64 37.25 -12.64
CA PHE A 131 -18.77 36.04 -11.83
C PHE A 131 -17.45 35.70 -11.12
N SER A 132 -17.57 35.04 -9.97
CA SER A 132 -16.52 34.25 -9.32
C SER A 132 -16.98 32.81 -9.24
N VAL A 133 -16.10 31.86 -9.55
CA VAL A 133 -16.34 30.43 -9.34
C VAL A 133 -15.28 29.89 -8.40
N THR A 134 -15.69 29.47 -7.21
CA THR A 134 -14.82 28.73 -6.29
C THR A 134 -14.97 27.24 -6.53
N TYR A 135 -13.89 26.47 -6.47
CA TYR A 135 -13.91 25.02 -6.72
C TYR A 135 -12.78 24.27 -6.00
N ASP A 136 -12.98 22.97 -5.83
CA ASP A 136 -12.00 22.07 -5.25
C ASP A 136 -11.34 21.20 -6.32
N MET A 137 -10.04 20.95 -6.13
CA MET A 137 -9.29 19.97 -6.92
C MET A 137 -8.89 18.81 -6.02
N THR A 138 -9.26 17.59 -6.41
CA THR A 138 -8.87 16.36 -5.71
C THR A 138 -8.08 15.46 -6.65
N ALA A 139 -6.85 15.13 -6.27
CA ALA A 139 -6.03 14.13 -6.96
C ALA A 139 -5.97 12.84 -6.14
N ASN A 140 -6.42 11.74 -6.72
CA ASN A 140 -6.25 10.40 -6.15
C ASN A 140 -5.00 9.78 -6.75
N VAL A 141 -4.09 9.35 -5.89
CA VAL A 141 -2.77 8.85 -6.27
C VAL A 141 -2.60 7.44 -5.77
N THR A 142 -2.18 6.55 -6.66
CA THR A 142 -1.72 5.21 -6.30
C THR A 142 -0.21 5.17 -6.46
N LEU A 143 0.48 4.71 -5.43
CA LEU A 143 1.94 4.58 -5.45
C LEU A 143 2.40 3.22 -4.94
N ASN A 144 3.53 2.78 -5.46
CA ASN A 144 4.33 1.70 -4.92
C ASN A 144 5.42 2.34 -4.05
N PRO A 145 5.49 2.10 -2.73
CA PRO A 145 6.43 2.79 -1.86
C PRO A 145 7.86 2.24 -1.95
N LEU A 146 8.06 1.06 -2.54
CA LEU A 146 9.35 0.38 -2.65
C LEU A 146 9.51 -0.38 -3.97
N PRO A 147 10.75 -0.73 -4.39
CA PRO A 147 12.05 -0.38 -3.76
C PRO A 147 12.36 1.12 -3.81
N GLN A 148 11.72 1.84 -4.74
CA GLN A 148 11.70 3.29 -4.80
C GLN A 148 10.24 3.76 -4.82
N PRO A 149 9.86 4.77 -4.02
CA PRO A 149 8.55 5.38 -4.09
C PRO A 149 8.22 5.86 -5.50
N GLN A 150 7.19 5.27 -6.10
CA GLN A 150 6.77 5.56 -7.47
C GLN A 150 5.25 5.69 -7.55
N VAL A 151 4.78 6.83 -8.02
CA VAL A 151 3.40 7.02 -8.46
C VAL A 151 3.15 6.20 -9.73
N THR A 152 2.18 5.30 -9.65
CA THR A 152 1.76 4.41 -10.74
C THR A 152 0.48 4.88 -11.41
N ASN A 153 -0.39 5.55 -10.66
CA ASN A 153 -1.60 6.16 -11.19
C ASN A 153 -1.87 7.48 -10.48
N LEU A 154 -2.35 8.47 -11.22
CA LEU A 154 -2.82 9.74 -10.71
C LEU A 154 -4.06 10.14 -11.49
N THR A 155 -5.13 10.47 -10.77
CA THR A 155 -6.37 10.94 -11.37
C THR A 155 -6.81 12.20 -10.66
N VAL A 156 -6.89 13.31 -11.41
CA VAL A 156 -7.36 14.60 -10.90
C VAL A 156 -8.83 14.77 -11.22
N THR A 157 -9.59 15.30 -10.28
CA THR A 157 -11.01 15.64 -10.41
C THR A 157 -11.24 17.05 -9.92
N VAL A 158 -12.05 17.81 -10.66
CA VAL A 158 -12.56 19.12 -10.23
C VAL A 158 -13.98 18.95 -9.72
N SER A 159 -14.30 19.52 -8.57
CA SER A 159 -15.59 19.36 -7.92
C SER A 159 -16.00 20.60 -7.12
N ASN A 160 -17.20 20.57 -6.55
CA ASN A 160 -17.72 21.60 -5.64
C ASN A 160 -17.68 23.02 -6.22
N ALA A 161 -17.95 23.18 -7.52
CA ALA A 161 -18.09 24.52 -8.11
C ALA A 161 -19.24 25.28 -7.45
N ASN A 162 -18.93 26.47 -6.96
CA ASN A 162 -19.89 27.40 -6.41
C ASN A 162 -19.73 28.75 -7.13
N VAL A 163 -20.81 29.19 -7.77
CA VAL A 163 -20.82 30.40 -8.59
C VAL A 163 -21.38 31.55 -7.75
N GLN A 164 -20.63 32.64 -7.69
CA GLN A 164 -21.05 33.91 -7.10
C GLN A 164 -21.14 34.96 -8.19
N THR A 165 -22.25 35.67 -8.24
CA THR A 165 -22.44 36.84 -9.09
C THR A 165 -21.76 38.05 -8.45
N LYS A 166 -21.08 38.87 -9.24
CA LYS A 166 -20.43 40.10 -8.78
C LYS A 166 -21.20 41.37 -9.13
N ASN A 167 -22.27 41.26 -9.92
CA ASN A 167 -23.14 42.39 -10.24
C ASN A 167 -24.60 41.94 -10.50
N THR A 168 -25.54 42.88 -10.40
CA THR A 168 -26.98 42.65 -10.59
C THR A 168 -27.32 42.05 -11.95
N ILE A 169 -26.52 42.33 -12.98
CA ILE A 169 -26.78 41.82 -14.34
C ILE A 169 -26.49 40.32 -14.42
N ALA A 170 -25.46 39.86 -13.70
CA ALA A 170 -25.15 38.44 -13.58
C ALA A 170 -26.28 37.65 -12.91
N ASP A 171 -26.99 38.23 -11.92
CA ASP A 171 -28.12 37.58 -11.24
C ASP A 171 -29.29 37.28 -12.19
N VAL A 172 -29.51 38.13 -13.19
CA VAL A 172 -30.65 38.03 -14.12
C VAL A 172 -30.34 37.05 -15.25
N LEU A 173 -29.07 36.79 -15.57
CA LEU A 173 -28.66 35.99 -16.72
C LEU A 173 -28.59 34.49 -16.41
N LYS A 174 -29.76 33.85 -16.43
CA LYS A 174 -29.92 32.39 -16.27
C LYS A 174 -29.10 31.51 -17.23
N ALA A 175 -28.76 32.03 -18.43
CA ALA A 175 -27.97 31.30 -19.42
C ALA A 175 -26.53 31.01 -18.97
N LEU A 176 -26.00 31.84 -18.06
CA LEU A 176 -24.63 31.73 -17.58
C LEU A 176 -24.50 30.76 -16.40
N ASP A 177 -25.58 30.57 -15.63
CA ASP A 177 -25.64 29.67 -14.47
C ASP A 177 -25.28 28.21 -14.85
N GLY A 178 -25.82 27.70 -15.96
CA GLY A 178 -25.50 26.35 -16.45
C GLY A 178 -24.05 26.20 -16.95
N PHE A 179 -23.47 27.27 -17.50
CA PHE A 179 -22.07 27.27 -17.91
C PHE A 179 -21.15 27.33 -16.69
N PHE A 180 -21.30 28.32 -15.81
CA PHE A 180 -20.39 28.50 -14.68
C PHE A 180 -20.52 27.41 -13.60
N GLY A 181 -21.60 26.63 -13.59
CA GLY A 181 -21.69 25.38 -12.84
C GLY A 181 -20.99 24.20 -13.54
N THR A 182 -21.75 23.33 -14.18
CA THR A 182 -21.24 22.07 -14.77
C THR A 182 -20.32 22.27 -15.98
N GLY A 183 -20.56 23.32 -16.78
CA GLY A 183 -19.73 23.63 -17.94
C GLY A 183 -18.30 24.01 -17.54
N PHE A 184 -18.17 24.84 -16.50
CA PHE A 184 -16.91 25.29 -15.94
C PHE A 184 -16.11 24.11 -15.39
N LEU A 185 -16.73 23.22 -14.61
CA LEU A 185 -16.06 22.01 -14.11
C LEU A 185 -15.47 21.18 -15.25
N THR A 186 -16.21 21.03 -16.35
CA THR A 186 -15.73 20.29 -17.54
C THR A 186 -14.53 20.98 -18.18
N LYS A 187 -14.54 22.31 -18.29
CA LYS A 187 -13.43 23.09 -18.86
C LYS A 187 -12.21 23.09 -17.94
N ALA A 188 -12.40 23.27 -16.64
CA ALA A 188 -11.35 23.17 -15.64
C ALA A 188 -10.67 21.80 -15.68
N GLN A 189 -11.44 20.72 -15.73
CA GLN A 189 -10.92 19.36 -15.91
C GLN A 189 -10.11 19.23 -17.20
N GLN A 190 -10.66 19.70 -18.33
CA GLN A 190 -9.97 19.64 -19.62
C GLN A 190 -8.64 20.40 -19.62
N SER A 191 -8.58 21.58 -19.00
CA SER A 191 -7.35 22.36 -18.91
C SER A 191 -6.30 21.66 -18.06
N ILE A 192 -6.68 21.02 -16.95
CA ILE A 192 -5.78 20.19 -16.13
C ILE A 192 -5.22 19.04 -16.97
N ASP A 193 -6.09 18.26 -17.61
CA ASP A 193 -5.71 17.09 -18.42
C ASP A 193 -4.78 17.48 -19.58
N THR A 194 -4.97 18.67 -20.14
CA THR A 194 -4.15 19.21 -21.24
C THR A 194 -2.76 19.63 -20.78
N THR A 195 -2.65 20.27 -19.60
CA THR A 195 -1.36 20.79 -19.13
C THR A 195 -0.33 19.72 -18.81
N LYS A 196 -0.77 18.53 -18.37
CA LYS A 196 0.12 17.41 -17.99
C LYS A 196 1.15 17.75 -16.91
N LYS A 197 0.85 18.76 -16.08
CA LYS A 197 1.77 19.25 -15.03
C LYS A 197 1.60 18.56 -13.70
N LEU A 198 0.46 17.91 -13.51
CA LEU A 198 0.18 17.02 -12.38
C LEU A 198 0.21 15.58 -12.87
N ASP A 199 1.27 15.19 -13.58
CA ASP A 199 1.45 13.82 -14.08
C ASP A 199 2.34 13.00 -13.13
N PRO A 200 2.18 11.66 -13.11
CA PRO A 200 3.05 10.76 -12.36
C PRO A 200 4.55 11.01 -12.59
N SER A 201 4.96 11.35 -13.81
CA SER A 201 6.37 11.59 -14.15
C SER A 201 6.98 12.78 -13.39
N VAL A 202 6.21 13.86 -13.20
CA VAL A 202 6.67 15.06 -12.46
C VAL A 202 6.88 14.72 -11.00
N ILE A 203 5.89 14.06 -10.38
CA ILE A 203 5.99 13.65 -8.97
C ILE A 203 7.11 12.63 -8.78
N ASN A 204 7.25 11.66 -9.69
CA ASN A 204 8.32 10.66 -9.63
C ASN A 204 9.71 11.31 -9.76
N GLY A 205 9.87 12.33 -10.61
CA GLY A 205 11.13 13.08 -10.71
C GLY A 205 11.50 13.78 -9.39
N LEU A 206 10.51 14.32 -8.68
CA LEU A 206 10.70 14.96 -7.37
C LEU A 206 10.98 13.95 -6.28
N LEU A 207 10.27 12.81 -6.27
CA LEU A 207 10.53 11.71 -5.35
C LEU A 207 11.93 11.13 -5.54
N ALA A 208 12.41 11.00 -6.79
CA ALA A 208 13.77 10.52 -7.07
C ALA A 208 14.85 11.41 -6.42
N GLY A 209 14.64 12.72 -6.35
CA GLY A 209 15.57 13.66 -5.70
C GLY A 209 15.72 13.47 -4.19
N VAL A 210 14.76 12.79 -3.54
CA VAL A 210 14.76 12.52 -2.09
C VAL A 210 14.97 11.05 -1.73
N GLN A 211 15.26 10.19 -2.73
CA GLN A 211 15.40 8.74 -2.57
C GLN A 211 16.79 8.23 -2.18
N THR A 212 17.82 9.08 -2.14
CA THR A 212 19.19 8.66 -1.82
C THR A 212 19.31 7.85 -0.52
N PRO A 213 18.61 8.19 0.59
CA PRO A 213 18.64 7.39 1.82
C PRO A 213 18.00 6.00 1.66
N LEU A 214 17.04 5.85 0.74
CA LEU A 214 16.34 4.59 0.48
C LEU A 214 17.15 3.63 -0.41
N SER A 215 18.25 4.08 -1.02
CA SER A 215 19.10 3.20 -1.85
C SER A 215 19.67 2.01 -1.09
N GLN A 216 19.97 2.18 0.21
CA GLN A 216 20.40 1.08 1.08
C GLN A 216 19.28 0.09 1.39
N ALA A 217 18.02 0.50 1.25
CA ALA A 217 16.86 -0.37 1.45
C ALA A 217 16.77 -1.47 0.36
N ASN A 218 17.36 -1.23 -0.82
CA ASN A 218 17.28 -2.15 -1.97
C ASN A 218 17.97 -3.50 -1.75
N GLN A 219 18.84 -3.61 -0.74
CA GLN A 219 19.48 -4.89 -0.37
C GLN A 219 18.56 -5.79 0.48
N PHE A 220 17.43 -5.26 0.94
CA PHE A 220 16.48 -5.96 1.80
C PHE A 220 15.24 -6.37 1.02
N GLY A 221 14.64 -7.47 1.46
CA GLY A 221 13.35 -7.97 1.02
C GLY A 221 12.22 -7.27 1.76
N TYR A 222 11.14 -7.03 1.05
CA TYR A 222 9.91 -6.48 1.58
C TYR A 222 9.16 -7.50 2.45
N ILE A 223 8.81 -7.13 3.69
CA ILE A 223 8.04 -7.98 4.60
C ILE A 223 6.60 -7.48 4.75
N ALA A 224 6.43 -6.20 5.08
CA ALA A 224 5.13 -5.63 5.41
C ALA A 224 5.03 -4.13 5.07
N LEU A 225 3.78 -3.68 4.90
CA LEU A 225 3.41 -2.30 4.58
C LEU A 225 2.09 -2.00 5.27
N TRP A 226 2.08 -0.95 6.07
CA TRP A 226 0.87 -0.48 6.73
C TRP A 226 0.89 1.05 6.83
N HIS A 227 -0.20 1.59 7.34
CA HIS A 227 -0.36 2.99 7.62
C HIS A 227 -0.47 3.19 9.14
N HIS A 228 0.27 4.15 9.70
CA HIS A 228 0.22 4.51 11.11
C HIS A 228 0.50 6.01 11.29
N ASN A 229 -0.38 6.74 11.99
CA ASN A 229 -0.24 8.17 12.29
C ASN A 229 0.16 9.03 11.07
N ASP A 230 -0.59 8.91 9.97
CA ASP A 230 -0.36 9.60 8.69
C ASP A 230 0.96 9.24 8.00
N ARG A 231 1.60 8.13 8.41
CA ARG A 231 2.83 7.62 7.78
C ARG A 231 2.58 6.30 7.07
N ILE A 232 3.13 6.19 5.89
CA ILE A 232 3.36 4.90 5.24
C ILE A 232 4.54 4.27 5.97
N VAL A 233 4.32 3.10 6.58
CA VAL A 233 5.38 2.35 7.24
C VAL A 233 5.72 1.14 6.39
N VAL A 234 6.99 1.06 6.05
CA VAL A 234 7.57 0.00 5.23
C VAL A 234 8.52 -0.81 6.11
N ASP A 235 8.35 -2.12 6.13
CA ASP A 235 9.17 -3.02 6.92
C ASP A 235 9.94 -4.00 6.03
N LEU A 236 11.24 -4.08 6.30
CA LEU A 236 12.24 -4.73 5.46
C LEU A 236 13.09 -5.69 6.29
N ALA A 237 13.52 -6.79 5.67
CA ALA A 237 14.49 -7.71 6.26
C ALA A 237 15.45 -8.25 5.20
N PRO A 238 16.61 -8.82 5.59
CA PRO A 238 17.50 -9.48 4.66
C PRO A 238 16.76 -10.49 3.77
N VAL A 239 17.05 -10.49 2.48
CA VAL A 239 16.60 -11.56 1.59
C VAL A 239 17.43 -12.80 1.90
N LEU A 240 16.78 -13.92 2.20
CA LEU A 240 17.48 -15.18 2.28
C LEU A 240 18.05 -15.56 0.91
N PRO A 241 19.37 -15.83 0.81
CA PRO A 241 19.91 -16.39 -0.41
C PRO A 241 19.34 -17.79 -0.64
N ASP A 242 19.29 -18.19 -1.91
CA ASP A 242 18.96 -19.56 -2.29
C ASP A 242 19.89 -20.52 -1.53
N THR A 243 19.28 -21.32 -0.66
CA THR A 243 20.03 -22.18 0.24
C THR A 243 20.23 -23.56 -0.42
N PRO A 244 21.47 -24.04 -0.57
CA PRO A 244 21.72 -25.40 -1.05
C PRO A 244 20.98 -26.42 -0.19
N ARG A 245 20.45 -27.47 -0.83
CA ARG A 245 19.65 -28.51 -0.16
C ARG A 245 20.31 -29.90 -0.21
N PRO A 246 21.58 -30.07 0.21
CA PRO A 246 22.24 -31.38 0.19
C PRO A 246 21.93 -32.21 1.44
N ALA A 247 21.39 -31.60 2.50
CA ALA A 247 21.31 -32.27 3.78
C ALA A 247 20.19 -33.31 3.84
N SER A 248 20.43 -34.30 4.68
CA SER A 248 19.47 -35.33 5.05
C SER A 248 19.56 -35.60 6.55
N ILE A 249 18.40 -35.94 7.13
CA ILE A 249 18.29 -36.33 8.53
C ILE A 249 17.55 -37.65 8.58
N SER A 250 18.04 -38.60 9.36
CA SER A 250 17.34 -39.85 9.63
C SER A 250 17.15 -40.03 11.13
N GLY A 251 16.12 -40.77 11.49
CA GLY A 251 15.78 -40.96 12.90
C GLY A 251 14.64 -41.94 13.11
N VAL A 252 14.16 -41.93 14.34
CA VAL A 252 13.02 -42.74 14.77
C VAL A 252 11.88 -41.84 15.26
N ILE A 253 10.68 -42.25 14.90
CA ILE A 253 9.43 -41.73 15.43
C ILE A 253 8.94 -42.74 16.45
N THR A 254 8.62 -42.31 17.67
CA THR A 254 8.20 -43.20 18.76
C THR A 254 6.88 -42.75 19.38
N TRP A 255 6.05 -43.71 19.81
CA TRP A 255 4.82 -43.45 20.55
C TRP A 255 4.45 -44.59 21.50
N ALA A 256 3.79 -44.27 22.62
CA ALA A 256 3.39 -45.25 23.62
C ALA A 256 2.30 -46.20 23.12
N LYS A 257 2.34 -47.46 23.55
CA LYS A 257 1.34 -48.48 23.18
C LYS A 257 -0.08 -48.18 23.65
N SER A 258 -0.20 -47.50 24.80
CA SER A 258 -1.49 -47.07 25.36
C SER A 258 -2.13 -45.91 24.59
N GLY A 259 -1.44 -45.36 23.59
CA GLY A 259 -1.92 -44.25 22.78
C GLY A 259 -2.65 -44.70 21.52
N ILE A 260 -2.04 -44.44 20.38
CA ILE A 260 -2.61 -44.66 19.05
C ILE A 260 -2.16 -46.01 18.48
N SER A 261 -3.07 -46.72 17.81
CA SER A 261 -2.72 -47.86 16.98
C SER A 261 -2.52 -47.41 15.54
N ILE A 262 -1.26 -47.45 15.11
CA ILE A 262 -0.86 -47.20 13.73
C ILE A 262 -0.54 -48.57 13.12
N SER A 263 -1.30 -48.98 12.11
CA SER A 263 -1.10 -50.30 11.48
C SER A 263 0.06 -50.34 10.51
N ASP A 264 0.47 -49.17 10.00
CA ASP A 264 1.51 -49.03 8.99
C ASP A 264 2.23 -47.68 9.17
N CYS A 265 3.55 -47.72 9.22
CA CYS A 265 4.42 -46.55 9.37
C CYS A 265 4.24 -45.51 8.26
N SER A 266 3.79 -45.90 7.05
CA SER A 266 3.46 -44.97 5.95
C SER A 266 2.30 -44.01 6.24
N LYS A 267 1.51 -44.28 7.29
CA LYS A 267 0.43 -43.39 7.76
C LYS A 267 0.94 -42.20 8.59
N ILE A 268 2.24 -42.13 8.84
CA ILE A 268 2.88 -40.99 9.49
C ILE A 268 3.33 -40.02 8.41
N GLN A 269 2.94 -38.76 8.57
CA GLN A 269 3.30 -37.65 7.69
C GLN A 269 4.04 -36.62 8.54
N LEU A 270 5.32 -36.48 8.29
CA LEU A 270 6.13 -35.40 8.80
C LEU A 270 6.06 -34.20 7.85
N SER A 271 6.24 -33.00 8.39
CA SER A 271 6.54 -31.78 7.64
C SER A 271 7.77 -31.12 8.25
N ASN A 272 8.70 -30.67 7.41
CA ASN A 272 9.84 -29.88 7.85
C ASN A 272 9.64 -28.43 7.42
N THR A 273 9.49 -27.55 8.40
CA THR A 273 9.30 -26.12 8.19
C THR A 273 10.57 -25.36 8.52
N VAL A 274 10.90 -24.38 7.68
CA VAL A 274 12.01 -23.46 7.87
C VAL A 274 11.47 -22.04 7.88
N GLN A 275 11.97 -21.24 8.83
CA GLN A 275 11.65 -19.82 8.89
C GLN A 275 12.41 -19.06 7.81
N LEU A 276 11.68 -18.27 7.03
CA LEU A 276 12.19 -17.54 5.87
C LEU A 276 12.46 -16.04 6.12
N GLY A 277 12.26 -15.59 7.35
CA GLY A 277 12.44 -14.18 7.71
C GLY A 277 11.98 -13.92 9.13
N PRO A 278 12.16 -12.70 9.65
CA PRO A 278 11.71 -12.35 10.97
C PRO A 278 10.19 -12.29 11.05
N ASP A 279 9.67 -12.21 12.27
CA ASP A 279 8.27 -11.95 12.47
C ASP A 279 7.92 -10.55 11.90
N PRO A 280 6.90 -10.44 11.03
CA PRO A 280 6.53 -9.15 10.46
C PRO A 280 6.00 -8.23 11.56
N LEU A 281 6.40 -6.96 11.55
CA LEU A 281 5.75 -5.99 12.41
C LEU A 281 4.29 -5.80 11.97
N THR A 282 3.38 -5.93 12.92
CA THR A 282 1.93 -5.72 12.70
C THR A 282 1.49 -4.36 13.24
N LEU A 283 2.12 -3.90 14.33
CA LEU A 283 1.97 -2.56 14.90
C LEU A 283 3.31 -2.10 15.48
N LEU A 284 3.64 -0.84 15.24
CA LEU A 284 4.80 -0.19 15.87
C LEU A 284 4.61 -0.07 17.39
N PRO A 285 5.66 -0.28 18.21
CA PRO A 285 6.96 -0.91 17.91
C PRO A 285 7.05 -2.38 18.37
N SER A 286 5.98 -2.97 18.88
CA SER A 286 6.09 -4.17 19.74
C SER A 286 5.14 -5.32 19.40
N SER A 287 4.30 -5.20 18.36
CA SER A 287 3.42 -6.29 17.94
C SER A 287 3.98 -6.98 16.70
N PHE A 288 4.30 -8.26 16.85
CA PHE A 288 4.82 -9.11 15.79
C PHE A 288 3.74 -10.10 15.32
N GLY A 289 3.69 -10.33 14.01
CA GLY A 289 2.86 -11.36 13.39
C GLY A 289 3.56 -12.72 13.40
N ALA A 290 3.04 -13.68 12.65
CA ALA A 290 3.71 -14.96 12.47
C ALA A 290 4.82 -14.84 11.42
N ALA A 291 6.03 -15.28 11.76
CA ALA A 291 7.13 -15.40 10.82
C ALA A 291 6.74 -16.14 9.54
N PRO A 292 7.22 -15.68 8.37
CA PRO A 292 7.08 -16.43 7.14
C PRO A 292 7.84 -17.75 7.27
N THR A 293 7.18 -18.86 6.93
CA THR A 293 7.78 -20.19 6.93
C THR A 293 7.48 -20.88 5.61
N ASP A 294 8.33 -21.83 5.22
CA ASP A 294 8.10 -22.70 4.07
C ASP A 294 8.50 -24.14 4.40
N THR A 295 7.92 -25.09 3.67
CA THR A 295 8.16 -26.51 3.88
C THR A 295 9.22 -27.02 2.91
N PHE A 296 10.27 -27.64 3.45
CA PHE A 296 11.38 -28.17 2.66
C PHE A 296 11.56 -29.67 2.82
N GLY A 297 12.15 -30.26 1.79
CA GLY A 297 12.60 -31.64 1.79
C GLY A 297 11.53 -32.63 1.37
N SER A 298 11.96 -33.87 1.19
CA SER A 298 11.09 -35.01 0.92
C SER A 298 11.28 -36.03 2.01
N GLN A 299 10.16 -36.49 2.57
CA GLN A 299 10.18 -37.53 3.59
C GLN A 299 10.09 -38.92 2.96
N THR A 300 10.72 -39.88 3.61
CA THR A 300 10.50 -41.30 3.44
C THR A 300 10.37 -41.90 4.83
N VAL A 301 9.17 -42.37 5.17
CA VAL A 301 8.97 -43.17 6.38
C VAL A 301 9.03 -44.64 5.95
N SER A 302 9.68 -45.48 6.74
CA SER A 302 9.68 -46.93 6.54
C SER A 302 8.26 -47.45 6.29
N SER A 303 8.10 -48.38 5.35
CA SER A 303 6.81 -49.00 5.07
C SER A 303 6.60 -50.23 5.96
N GLY A 304 5.34 -50.56 6.23
CA GLY A 304 4.96 -51.76 6.98
C GLY A 304 4.68 -51.51 8.45
N ALA A 305 4.48 -52.60 9.20
CA ALA A 305 4.06 -52.55 10.59
C ALA A 305 5.10 -51.83 11.48
N PRO A 306 4.67 -51.02 12.46
CA PRO A 306 5.57 -50.45 13.45
C PRO A 306 6.38 -51.53 14.17
N GLN A 307 7.64 -51.20 14.48
CA GLN A 307 8.47 -52.06 15.31
C GLN A 307 8.01 -51.95 16.77
N ASP A 308 7.74 -53.09 17.39
CA ASP A 308 7.38 -53.19 18.80
C ASP A 308 8.67 -53.25 19.65
N MET A 309 8.84 -52.25 20.53
CA MET A 309 10.01 -52.11 21.40
C MET A 309 9.73 -52.55 22.85
N GLY A 310 8.58 -53.19 23.10
CA GLY A 310 8.14 -53.62 24.43
C GLY A 310 7.16 -52.63 25.06
N ASP A 311 7.61 -51.42 25.38
CA ASP A 311 6.82 -50.35 26.02
C ASP A 311 6.29 -49.28 25.05
N HIS A 312 6.88 -49.18 23.85
CA HIS A 312 6.49 -48.25 22.80
C HIS A 312 6.57 -48.89 21.41
N TYR A 313 5.99 -48.22 20.42
CA TYR A 313 6.17 -48.52 19.00
C TYR A 313 7.12 -47.51 18.36
N GLN A 314 7.82 -47.94 17.30
CA GLN A 314 8.68 -47.06 16.52
C GLN A 314 8.61 -47.28 15.01
N CYS A 315 8.86 -46.20 14.25
CA CYS A 315 9.07 -46.22 12.80
C CYS A 315 10.35 -45.46 12.45
N GLN A 316 11.11 -45.97 11.49
CA GLN A 316 12.26 -45.26 10.94
C GLN A 316 11.80 -44.22 9.92
N TYR A 317 12.47 -43.08 9.87
CA TYR A 317 12.27 -42.06 8.85
C TYR A 317 13.59 -41.51 8.32
N THR A 318 13.55 -41.05 7.09
CA THR A 318 14.59 -40.25 6.44
C THR A 318 13.95 -39.04 5.78
N TYR A 319 14.55 -37.88 5.97
CA TYR A 319 14.27 -36.66 5.25
C TYR A 319 15.47 -36.31 4.40
N SER A 320 15.23 -36.02 3.12
CA SER A 320 16.25 -35.58 2.18
C SER A 320 15.94 -34.17 1.66
N SER A 321 16.91 -33.57 0.99
CA SER A 321 16.79 -32.24 0.38
C SER A 321 16.47 -31.12 1.39
N LEU A 322 17.11 -31.20 2.57
CA LEU A 322 17.02 -30.18 3.59
C LEU A 322 18.07 -29.09 3.38
N PRO A 323 17.74 -27.82 3.68
CA PRO A 323 18.76 -26.78 3.79
C PRO A 323 19.70 -27.07 4.95
N ASN A 324 21.01 -27.01 4.69
CA ASN A 324 22.06 -27.29 5.69
C ASN A 324 22.44 -26.07 6.54
N THR A 325 22.17 -24.85 6.08
CA THR A 325 22.56 -23.60 6.76
C THR A 325 21.44 -22.97 7.58
N LEU A 326 20.21 -23.49 7.50
CA LEU A 326 19.03 -22.95 8.17
C LEU A 326 18.52 -23.91 9.26
N PRO A 327 18.01 -23.42 10.40
CA PRO A 327 17.33 -24.26 11.36
C PRO A 327 16.09 -24.91 10.76
N ASN A 328 15.97 -26.22 10.96
CA ASN A 328 14.90 -27.05 10.45
C ASN A 328 13.99 -27.45 11.62
N THR A 329 12.69 -27.16 11.52
CA THR A 329 11.69 -27.58 12.50
C THR A 329 10.85 -28.70 11.91
N VAL A 330 10.95 -29.91 12.48
CA VAL A 330 10.17 -31.06 12.00
C VAL A 330 8.96 -31.26 12.91
N ALA A 331 7.77 -31.20 12.32
CA ALA A 331 6.51 -31.56 12.95
C ALA A 331 5.95 -32.84 12.31
N GLY A 332 5.15 -33.60 13.06
CA GLY A 332 4.59 -34.86 12.60
C GLY A 332 3.09 -34.96 12.87
N THR A 333 2.39 -35.56 11.93
CA THR A 333 1.00 -36.00 12.06
C THR A 333 0.92 -37.49 11.75
N ALA A 334 -0.01 -38.21 12.37
CA ALA A 334 -0.26 -39.61 12.07
C ALA A 334 -1.76 -39.85 11.95
N SER A 335 -2.13 -40.72 11.02
CA SER A 335 -3.49 -41.24 10.91
C SER A 335 -3.56 -42.65 11.49
N GLY A 336 -4.35 -42.84 12.53
CA GLY A 336 -4.53 -44.14 13.18
C GLY A 336 -5.86 -44.22 13.92
N THR A 337 -6.09 -45.36 14.57
CA THR A 337 -7.28 -45.59 15.39
C THR A 337 -6.89 -45.60 16.85
N THR A 338 -7.66 -44.90 17.70
CA THR A 338 -7.63 -45.13 19.14
C THR A 338 -8.46 -46.36 19.47
N GLY A 339 -8.20 -46.99 20.63
CA GLY A 339 -8.99 -48.13 21.14
C GLY A 339 -10.47 -47.82 21.42
N GLN A 340 -11.00 -46.67 20.99
CA GLN A 340 -12.40 -46.28 21.04
C GLN A 340 -12.89 -45.78 19.68
N LYS A 341 -13.44 -46.71 18.88
CA LYS A 341 -14.12 -46.52 17.57
C LYS A 341 -13.33 -45.82 16.45
N ASN A 342 -13.57 -46.29 15.22
CA ASN A 342 -12.93 -45.92 13.95
C ASN A 342 -13.10 -44.44 13.54
N THR A 343 -12.64 -43.51 14.36
CA THR A 343 -12.59 -42.09 14.02
C THR A 343 -11.13 -41.75 13.71
N PRO A 344 -10.78 -41.31 12.50
CA PRO A 344 -9.44 -40.84 12.22
C PRO A 344 -9.16 -39.61 13.10
N ILE A 345 -8.15 -39.70 13.96
CA ILE A 345 -7.72 -38.58 14.80
C ILE A 345 -6.46 -37.99 14.18
N LEU A 346 -6.49 -36.70 13.84
CA LEU A 346 -5.28 -35.90 13.62
C LEU A 346 -4.66 -35.60 14.98
N LEU A 347 -3.48 -36.15 15.26
CA LEU A 347 -2.70 -35.83 16.45
C LEU A 347 -1.39 -35.15 16.07
N SER A 348 -1.04 -34.14 16.88
CA SER A 348 0.11 -33.26 16.69
C SER A 348 1.32 -33.60 17.57
N TYR A 349 1.28 -34.70 18.33
CA TYR A 349 2.31 -35.02 19.34
C TYR A 349 3.03 -36.35 19.03
N LEU A 350 3.93 -36.31 18.05
CA LEU A 350 4.95 -37.33 17.83
C LEU A 350 6.30 -36.77 18.28
N LYS A 351 7.04 -37.52 19.09
CA LYS A 351 8.42 -37.14 19.43
C LYS A 351 9.33 -37.64 18.32
N VAL A 352 9.80 -36.71 17.49
CA VAL A 352 10.79 -36.95 16.45
C VAL A 352 12.17 -36.73 17.05
N LYS A 353 13.03 -37.76 17.02
CA LYS A 353 14.42 -37.63 17.45
C LYS A 353 15.36 -37.89 16.28
N PRO A 354 16.14 -36.89 15.84
CA PRO A 354 17.25 -37.11 14.92
C PRO A 354 18.24 -38.10 15.51
N SER A 355 18.67 -39.09 14.73
CA SER A 355 19.80 -39.95 15.09
C SER A 355 21.05 -39.61 14.30
N ASN A 356 20.91 -39.20 13.04
CA ASN A 356 22.03 -38.87 12.17
C ASN A 356 21.70 -37.65 11.29
N TRP A 357 22.61 -36.67 11.25
CA TRP A 357 22.59 -35.54 10.30
C TRP A 357 23.72 -35.73 9.29
N ASN A 358 23.37 -35.79 8.01
CA ASN A 358 24.34 -35.91 6.91
C ASN A 358 24.19 -34.70 5.97
N GLY A 359 25.23 -33.88 5.91
CA GLY A 359 25.31 -32.67 5.09
C GLY A 359 26.23 -31.65 5.76
N THR A 360 27.35 -31.32 5.13
CA THR A 360 28.26 -30.23 5.55
C THR A 360 27.69 -28.88 5.20
#